data_AF-H1LEM5-F1
#
_entry.id   AF-H1LEM5-F1
#
_cell.length_a   1.000
_cell.length_b   1.000
_cell.length_c   1.000
_cell.angle_alpha   90.00
_cell.angle_beta   90.00
_cell.angle_gamma   90.00
#
_symmetry.space_group_name_H-M   'P 1'
#
loop_
_entity.id
_entity.type
_entity.pdbx_description
1 polymer ?
#
loop_
_entity_poly.entity_id
_entity_poly.type
_entity_poly.pdbx_seq_one_letter_code
_entity_poly.pdbx_strand_id
1 'polypeptide(L)'
;MSIWHEYLLYILILTEIIATLAATFLRFHPFPHHALWVTLEILLTICGLVSNGLGVIFLMMPFYDFVIVLLIGLAGIILGVIWLITVFLNTRRV
;
A
#
# COMPACT_ATOMS: atom_id res chain seq x y z
N MET A 1 -19.97 -11.10 10.32
CA MET A 1 -19.52 -9.73 10.62
C MET A 1 -19.51 -8.93 9.32
N SER A 2 -19.83 -7.63 9.39
CA SER A 2 -19.83 -6.74 8.23
C SER A 2 -18.42 -6.17 8.02
N ILE A 3 -17.91 -6.19 6.79
CA ILE A 3 -16.56 -5.73 6.45
C ILE A 3 -16.29 -4.27 6.85
N TRP A 4 -17.34 -3.45 6.93
CA TRP A 4 -17.26 -2.04 7.31
C TRP A 4 -16.88 -1.81 8.78
N HIS A 5 -16.94 -2.84 9.61
CA HIS A 5 -16.55 -2.77 11.02
C HIS A 5 -15.22 -3.49 11.29
N GLU A 6 -14.55 -3.97 10.24
CA GLU A 6 -13.26 -4.65 10.38
C GLU A 6 -12.11 -3.65 10.46
N TYR A 7 -11.37 -3.71 11.56
CA TYR A 7 -10.20 -2.86 11.79
C TYR A 7 -9.15 -2.99 10.67
N LEU A 8 -9.04 -4.18 10.05
CA LEU A 8 -8.13 -4.45 8.94
C LEU A 8 -8.44 -3.60 7.70
N LEU A 9 -9.71 -3.25 7.46
CA LEU A 9 -10.10 -2.41 6.33
C LEU A 9 -9.59 -0.98 6.53
N TYR A 10 -9.72 -0.46 7.75
CA TYR A 10 -9.21 0.86 8.10
C TYR A 10 -7.68 0.92 8.03
N ILE A 11 -6.98 -0.16 8.43
CA ILE A 11 -5.52 -0.25 8.27
C ILE A 11 -5.13 -0.25 6.79
N LEU A 12 -5.84 -1.00 5.94
CA LEU A 12 -5.59 -1.01 4.50
C LEU A 12 -5.77 0.40 3.91
N ILE A 13 -6.90 1.06 4.20
CA ILE A 13 -7.18 2.43 3.73
C ILE A 13 -6.09 3.41 4.20
N LEU A 14 -5.71 3.36 5.48
CA LEU A 14 -4.66 4.22 6.02
C LEU A 14 -3.31 3.96 5.33
N THR A 15 -2.99 2.70 5.08
CA THR A 15 -1.77 2.30 4.36
C THR A 15 -1.74 2.90 2.96
N GLU A 16 -2.86 2.87 2.23
CA GLU A 16 -2.97 3.46 0.89
C GLU A 16 -2.82 4.99 0.89
N ILE A 17 -3.39 5.67 1.90
CA ILE A 17 -3.22 7.12 2.06
C ILE A 17 -1.75 7.47 2.30
N ILE A 18 -1.08 6.77 3.22
CA ILE A 18 0.33 7.00 3.53
C ILE A 18 1.21 6.72 2.31
N ALA A 19 0.97 5.62 1.60
CA ALA A 19 1.72 5.25 0.39
C ALA A 19 1.58 6.32 -0.71
N THR A 20 0.34 6.80 -0.94
CA THR A 20 0.06 7.83 -1.94
C THR A 20 0.77 9.14 -1.60
N LEU A 21 0.77 9.55 -0.33
CA LEU A 21 1.52 10.71 0.13
C LEU A 21 3.03 10.52 -0.09
N ALA A 22 3.60 9.38 0.32
CA ALA A 22 5.02 9.10 0.14
C ALA A 22 5.44 9.11 -1.34
N ALA A 23 4.64 8.50 -2.23
CA ALA A 23 4.89 8.48 -3.66
C ALA A 23 4.79 9.87 -4.31
N THR A 24 3.82 10.69 -3.89
CA THR A 24 3.68 12.06 -4.39
C THR A 24 4.84 12.94 -3.93
N PHE A 25 5.30 12.80 -2.68
CA PHE A 25 6.49 13.48 -2.18
C PHE A 25 7.74 13.11 -2.98
N LEU A 26 7.98 11.83 -3.26
CA LEU A 26 9.11 11.39 -4.10
C LEU A 26 9.04 11.94 -5.53
N ARG A 27 7.85 12.05 -6.11
CA ARG A 27 7.68 12.47 -7.51
C ARG A 27 7.84 13.97 -7.72
N PHE A 28 7.29 14.79 -6.83
CA PHE A 28 7.16 16.23 -7.04
C PHE A 28 8.25 17.06 -6.38
N HIS A 29 8.95 16.50 -5.39
CA HIS A 29 10.02 17.21 -4.69
C HIS A 29 11.33 16.47 -4.94
N PRO A 30 12.20 16.95 -5.85
CA PRO A 30 13.57 16.49 -5.92
C PRO A 30 14.28 16.96 -4.65
N PHE A 31 14.10 16.19 -3.58
CA PHE A 31 14.73 16.50 -2.30
C PHE A 31 16.24 16.35 -2.46
N PRO A 32 17.04 17.39 -2.18
CA PRO A 32 18.49 17.27 -2.20
C PRO A 32 19.02 16.35 -1.08
N HIS A 33 18.17 16.03 -0.11
CA HIS A 33 18.51 15.21 1.05
C HIS A 33 18.29 13.71 0.78
N HIS A 34 19.39 13.01 0.48
CA HIS A 34 19.42 11.55 0.29
C HIS A 34 18.73 10.78 1.43
N ALA A 35 18.84 11.25 2.68
CA ALA A 35 18.21 10.59 3.84
C ALA A 35 16.67 10.60 3.79
N LEU A 36 16.07 11.70 3.33
CA LEU A 36 14.62 11.81 3.20
C LEU A 36 14.11 10.92 2.06
N TRP A 37 14.84 10.89 0.94
CA TRP A 37 14.52 10.02 -0.20
C TRP A 37 14.48 8.54 0.21
N VAL A 38 15.53 8.06 0.86
CA VAL A 38 15.62 6.67 1.35
C VAL A 38 14.52 6.36 2.35
N THR A 39 14.24 7.29 3.28
CA THR A 39 13.15 7.10 4.25
C THR A 39 11.80 6.93 3.56
N LEU A 40 11.53 7.71 2.50
CA LEU A 40 10.28 7.60 1.72
C LEU A 40 10.22 6.30 0.92
N GLU A 41 11.34 5.82 0.37
CA GLU A 41 11.41 4.51 -0.30
C GLU A 41 11.17 3.34 0.67
N ILE A 42 11.76 3.38 1.86
CA ILE A 42 11.53 2.39 2.91
C ILE A 42 10.05 2.41 3.33
N LEU A 43 9.48 3.60 3.55
CA LEU A 43 8.07 3.75 3.91
C LEU A 43 7.15 3.15 2.84
N LEU A 44 7.38 3.46 1.57
CA LEU A 44 6.64 2.87 0.45
C LEU A 44 6.78 1.35 0.37
N THR A 45 7.97 0.83 0.65
CA THR A 45 8.22 -0.62 0.68
C THR A 45 7.37 -1.27 1.76
N ILE A 46 7.36 -0.69 2.97
CA ILE A 46 6.53 -1.18 4.09
C ILE A 46 5.06 -1.12 3.71
N CYS A 47 4.57 -0.01 3.17
CA CYS A 47 3.19 0.12 2.72
C CYS A 47 2.82 -0.92 1.65
N GLY A 48 3.71 -1.16 0.67
CA GLY A 48 3.50 -2.16 -0.38
C GLY A 48 3.40 -3.58 0.16
N LEU A 49 4.23 -3.94 1.15
CA LEU A 49 4.19 -5.24 1.81
C LEU A 49 2.93 -5.40 2.69
N VAL A 50 2.59 -4.39 3.48
CA VAL A 50 1.39 -4.39 4.33
C VAL A 50 0.12 -4.50 3.49
N SER A 51 0.02 -3.73 2.41
CA SER A 51 -1.14 -3.76 1.52
C SER A 51 -1.33 -5.13 0.86
N ASN A 52 -0.25 -5.75 0.37
CA ASN A 52 -0.29 -7.12 -0.14
C ASN A 52 -0.71 -8.14 0.94
N GLY A 53 -0.11 -8.07 2.12
CA GLY A 53 -0.43 -8.97 3.23
C GLY A 53 -1.90 -8.87 3.65
N LEU A 54 -2.41 -7.65 3.78
CA LEU A 54 -3.83 -7.40 4.08
C LEU A 54 -4.73 -7.89 2.96
N GLY A 55 -4.36 -7.66 1.70
CA GLY A 55 -5.10 -8.15 0.54
C GLY A 55 -5.26 -9.67 0.57
N VAL A 56 -4.18 -10.41 0.85
CA VAL A 56 -4.21 -11.87 1.01
C VAL A 56 -5.07 -12.30 2.21
N ILE A 57 -4.99 -11.58 3.34
CA ILE A 57 -5.84 -11.84 4.52
C ILE A 57 -7.33 -11.70 4.17
N PHE A 58 -7.71 -10.64 3.44
CA PHE A 58 -9.09 -10.45 2.99
C PHE A 58 -9.56 -11.60 2.10
N LEU A 59 -8.71 -12.10 1.20
CA LEU A 59 -9.05 -13.25 0.35
C LEU A 59 -9.29 -14.56 1.13
N MET A 60 -8.69 -14.71 2.31
CA MET A 60 -8.84 -15.92 3.15
C MET A 60 -9.97 -15.81 4.18
N MET A 61 -10.50 -14.62 4.44
CA MET A 61 -11.51 -14.42 5.48
C MET A 61 -12.92 -14.84 5.04
N PRO A 62 -13.67 -15.58 5.88
CA PRO A 62 -15.04 -15.97 5.58
C PRO A 62 -16.00 -14.80 5.89
N PHE A 63 -16.27 -13.98 4.88
CA PHE A 63 -17.21 -12.87 4.98
C PHE A 63 -18.56 -13.19 4.32
N TYR A 64 -19.62 -12.53 4.82
CA TYR A 64 -20.97 -12.63 4.23
C TYR A 64 -21.03 -12.07 2.81
N ASP A 65 -20.25 -11.02 2.50
CA ASP A 65 -20.21 -10.36 1.20
C ASP A 65 -18.92 -10.71 0.43
N PHE A 66 -18.81 -11.96 -0.03
CA PHE A 66 -17.64 -12.48 -0.74
C PHE A 66 -17.15 -11.57 -1.87
N VAL A 67 -18.06 -11.01 -2.68
CA VAL A 67 -17.70 -10.17 -3.83
C VAL A 67 -16.97 -8.89 -3.39
N ILE A 68 -17.46 -8.22 -2.35
CA ILE A 68 -16.86 -6.98 -1.84
C ILE A 68 -15.45 -7.27 -1.31
N VAL A 69 -15.32 -8.36 -0.58
CA VAL A 69 -14.06 -8.79 0.03
C VAL A 69 -13.04 -9.18 -1.03
N LEU A 70 -13.48 -9.90 -2.05
CA LEU A 70 -12.66 -10.25 -3.21
C LEU A 70 -12.11 -9.00 -3.89
N LEU A 71 -12.97 -8.00 -4.13
CA LEU A 71 -12.56 -6.74 -4.74
C LEU A 71 -11.57 -5.96 -3.87
N ILE A 72 -11.81 -5.88 -2.56
CA ILE A 72 -10.91 -5.21 -1.61
C ILE A 72 -9.56 -5.95 -1.54
N GLY A 73 -9.59 -7.27 -1.47
CA GLY A 73 -8.39 -8.11 -1.42
C GLY A 73 -7.53 -7.96 -2.67
N LEU A 74 -8.15 -8.05 -3.86
CA LEU A 74 -7.46 -7.83 -5.14
C LEU A 74 -6.94 -6.40 -5.28
N ALA A 75 -7.73 -5.40 -4.87
CA ALA A 75 -7.29 -4.01 -4.90
C ALA A 75 -6.06 -3.77 -4.01
N GLY A 76 -6.06 -4.30 -2.79
CA GLY A 76 -4.89 -4.22 -1.89
C GLY A 76 -3.64 -4.88 -2.49
N ILE A 77 -3.78 -6.06 -3.11
CA ILE A 77 -2.65 -6.72 -3.78
C ILE A 77 -2.12 -5.85 -4.94
N ILE A 78 -3.02 -5.39 -5.82
CA ILE A 78 -2.63 -4.59 -6.99
C ILE A 78 -1.95 -3.28 -6.56
N LEU A 79 -2.51 -2.56 -5.60
CA LEU A 79 -1.94 -1.32 -5.07
C LEU A 79 -0.60 -1.59 -4.38
N GLY A 80 -0.52 -2.64 -3.56
CA GLY A 80 0.72 -3.08 -2.93
C GLY A 80 1.85 -3.32 -3.94
N VAL A 81 1.54 -4.01 -5.05
CA VAL A 81 2.49 -4.23 -6.16
C VAL A 81 2.89 -2.90 -6.83
N ILE A 82 1.96 -1.99 -7.06
CA ILE A 82 2.24 -0.66 -7.63
C ILE A 82 3.21 0.13 -6.74
N TRP A 83 3.05 0.08 -5.41
CA TRP A 83 3.95 0.75 -4.49
C TRP A 83 5.37 0.17 -4.55
N LEU A 84 5.50 -1.15 -4.56
CA LEU A 84 6.80 -1.81 -4.69
C LEU A 84 7.48 -1.49 -6.02
N ILE A 85 6.75 -1.50 -7.14
CA ILE A 85 7.28 -1.11 -8.45
C ILE A 85 7.76 0.35 -8.43
N THR A 86 7.03 1.25 -7.78
CA THR A 86 7.40 2.66 -7.66
C THR A 86 8.76 2.82 -6.97
N VAL A 87 9.01 2.06 -5.90
CA VAL A 87 10.32 2.02 -5.24
C VAL A 87 11.40 1.51 -6.19
N PHE A 88 11.20 0.34 -6.82
CA PHE A 88 12.20 -0.23 -7.74
C PHE A 88 12.56 0.68 -8.92
N LEU A 89 11.58 1.40 -9.48
CA LEU A 89 11.81 2.34 -10.58
C LEU A 89 12.56 3.60 -10.12
N ASN A 90 12.32 4.07 -8.90
CA ASN A 90 12.99 5.24 -8.34
C ASN A 90 14.42 4.94 -7.90
N THR A 91 14.68 3.78 -7.29
CA THR A 91 16.04 3.38 -6.90
C THR A 91 16.98 3.26 -8.11
N ARG A 92 16.46 2.95 -9.31
CA ARG A 92 17.27 2.92 -10.55
C ARG A 92 17.66 4.31 -11.09
N ARG A 93 17.05 5.39 -10.60
CA ARG A 93 17.28 6.76 -11.08
C ARG A 93 18.29 7.54 -10.24
N VAL A 94 18.60 7.06 -9.04
CA VAL A 94 19.65 7.59 -8.14
C VAL A 94 20.98 6.94 -8.51
#